data_AF-B7P457-F1
#
_entry.id   AF-B7P457-F1
#
_cell.length_a   1.000
_cell.length_b   1.000
_cell.length_c   1.000
_cell.angle_alpha   90.00
_cell.angle_beta   90.00
_cell.angle_gamma   90.00
#
_symmetry.space_group_name_H-M   'P 1'
#
loop_
_entity.id
_entity.type
_entity.pdbx_description
1 polymer ?
#
loop_
_entity_poly.entity_id
_entity_poly.type
_entity_poly.pdbx_seq_one_letter_code
_entity_poly.pdbx_strand_id
1 'polypeptide(L)'
;MNKNNLLLALQEYNDRLVQLERAFLLPSGYPHHPHFRHVIYGPSSDGSYQGVLFPHLTAAIEDAKRDNHSPGWNQVRESLSYVVHALRSAANVLNSTVLTKHDTH
;
A
#
# COMPACT_ATOMS: atom_id res chain seq x y z
N MET A 1 5.98 13.83 32.88
CA MET A 1 5.51 12.66 32.11
C MET A 1 6.09 11.40 32.74
N ASN A 2 5.30 10.39 33.09
CA ASN A 2 5.82 9.17 33.74
C ASN A 2 6.62 8.33 32.70
N LYS A 3 7.68 7.64 33.14
CA LYS A 3 8.59 6.86 32.26
C LYS A 3 7.89 5.72 31.52
N ASN A 4 6.86 5.11 32.11
CA ASN A 4 6.04 4.06 31.51
C ASN A 4 5.15 4.62 30.39
N ASN A 5 4.59 5.82 30.55
CA ASN A 5 3.79 6.48 29.51
C ASN A 5 4.64 6.83 28.28
N LEU A 6 5.92 7.21 28.50
CA LEU A 6 6.87 7.44 27.41
C LEU A 6 7.19 6.13 26.66
N LEU A 7 7.40 5.02 27.38
CA LEU A 7 7.68 3.72 26.76
C LEU A 7 6.49 3.22 25.93
N LEU A 8 5.26 3.36 26.44
CA LEU A 8 4.05 3.00 25.70
C LEU A 8 3.89 3.84 24.43
N ALA A 9 4.16 5.14 24.50
CA ALA A 9 4.13 6.01 23.33
C ALA A 9 5.13 5.57 22.26
N LEU A 10 6.38 5.28 22.66
CA LEU A 10 7.41 4.82 21.73
C LEU A 10 7.03 3.50 21.06
N GLN A 11 6.48 2.56 21.83
CA GLN A 11 6.01 1.29 21.28
C GLN A 11 4.89 1.52 20.25
N GLU A 12 3.91 2.35 20.59
CA GLU A 12 2.81 2.68 19.69
C GLU A 12 3.30 3.31 18.37
N TYR A 13 4.25 4.26 18.44
CA TYR A 13 4.86 4.86 17.24
C TYR A 13 5.55 3.81 16.36
N ASN A 14 6.33 2.90 16.97
CA ASN A 14 7.02 1.84 16.22
C ASN A 14 6.02 0.88 15.56
N ASP A 15 4.95 0.51 16.26
CA ASP A 15 3.91 -0.37 15.71
C ASP A 15 3.21 0.27 14.50
N ARG A 16 2.98 1.60 14.53
CA ARG A 16 2.42 2.32 13.38
C ARG A 16 3.38 2.34 12.18
N LEU A 17 4.68 2.49 12.40
CA LEU A 17 5.66 2.43 11.30
C LEU A 17 5.69 1.05 10.63
N VAL A 18 5.58 -0.03 11.42
CA VAL A 18 5.48 -1.39 10.86
C VAL A 18 4.16 -1.59 10.11
N GLN A 19 3.06 -1.06 10.64
CA GLN A 19 1.75 -1.15 9.98
C GLN A 19 1.66 -0.31 8.71
N LEU A 20 2.38 0.82 8.64
CA LEU A 20 2.46 1.66 7.45
C LEU A 20 2.94 0.85 6.24
N GLU A 21 4.04 0.13 6.40
CA GLU A 21 4.59 -0.70 5.31
C GLU A 21 3.63 -1.82 4.90
N ARG A 22 2.94 -2.43 5.89
CA ARG A 22 1.94 -3.46 5.63
C ARG A 22 0.71 -2.93 4.89
N ALA A 23 0.36 -1.66 5.07
CA ALA A 23 -0.76 -1.03 4.37
C ALA A 23 -0.53 -0.94 2.85
N PHE A 24 0.71 -1.05 2.40
CA PHE A 24 1.08 -1.10 0.98
C PHE A 24 1.12 -2.51 0.39
N LEU A 25 0.69 -3.55 1.11
CA LEU A 25 0.66 -4.92 0.62
C LEU A 25 -0.75 -5.33 0.19
N LEU A 26 -0.87 -5.81 -1.05
CA LEU A 26 -2.09 -6.47 -1.52
C LEU A 26 -2.37 -7.78 -0.77
N PRO A 27 -3.64 -8.23 -0.72
CA PRO A 27 -4.00 -9.52 -0.15
C PRO A 27 -3.25 -10.68 -0.81
N SER A 28 -3.06 -11.78 -0.07
CA SER A 28 -2.36 -12.99 -0.55
C SER A 28 -3.06 -13.70 -1.73
N GLY A 29 -4.31 -13.34 -2.04
CA GLY A 29 -5.08 -13.90 -3.15
C GLY A 29 -5.08 -13.04 -4.43
N TYR A 30 -4.23 -12.01 -4.54
CA TYR A 30 -4.18 -11.17 -5.73
C TYR A 30 -3.69 -11.97 -6.95
N PRO A 31 -4.54 -12.19 -7.98
CA PRO A 31 -4.32 -13.22 -8.99
C PRO A 31 -3.25 -12.86 -10.03
N HIS A 32 -2.97 -11.57 -10.24
CA HIS A 32 -2.10 -11.13 -11.33
C HIS A 32 -0.61 -11.22 -10.99
N HIS A 33 -0.23 -11.05 -9.72
CA HIS A 33 1.17 -11.05 -9.28
C HIS A 33 1.35 -11.67 -7.89
N PRO A 34 1.28 -13.02 -7.77
CA PRO A 34 1.28 -13.70 -6.48
C PRO A 34 2.55 -13.48 -5.65
N HIS A 35 3.69 -13.24 -6.32
CA HIS A 35 5.00 -13.08 -5.66
C HIS A 35 5.36 -11.63 -5.33
N PHE A 36 4.65 -10.63 -5.89
CA PHE A 36 4.95 -9.21 -5.68
C PHE A 36 3.67 -8.45 -5.36
N ARG A 37 3.45 -8.19 -4.07
CA ARG A 37 2.20 -7.61 -3.55
C ARG A 37 2.32 -6.13 -3.19
N HIS A 38 3.52 -5.56 -3.26
CA HIS A 38 3.75 -4.19 -2.86
C HIS A 38 3.24 -3.22 -3.93
N VAL A 39 2.31 -2.32 -3.58
CA VAL A 39 1.63 -1.44 -4.56
C VAL A 39 2.42 -0.19 -4.93
N ILE A 40 3.35 0.28 -4.09
CA ILE A 40 4.13 1.50 -4.38
C ILE A 40 5.38 1.22 -5.22
N TYR A 41 6.12 0.16 -4.90
CA TYR A 41 7.34 -0.22 -5.60
C TYR A 41 7.42 -1.74 -5.77
N GLY A 42 8.14 -2.20 -6.78
CA GLY A 42 8.37 -3.61 -7.04
C GLY A 42 9.19 -3.82 -8.30
N PRO A 43 9.41 -5.07 -8.72
CA PRO A 43 10.07 -5.35 -9.99
C PRO A 43 9.19 -4.91 -11.16
N SER A 44 9.85 -4.60 -12.27
CA SER A 44 9.19 -4.39 -13.54
C SER A 44 8.46 -5.67 -14.03
N SER A 45 7.36 -5.47 -14.77
CA SER A 45 6.61 -6.54 -15.44
C SER A 45 7.35 -7.15 -16.63
N ASP A 46 8.29 -6.41 -17.23
CA ASP A 46 9.06 -6.82 -18.42
C ASP A 46 10.20 -7.81 -18.12
N GLY A 47 10.35 -8.24 -16.86
CA GLY A 47 11.41 -9.16 -16.45
C GLY A 47 12.78 -8.51 -16.29
N SER A 48 12.89 -7.19 -16.46
CA SER A 48 14.11 -6.47 -16.09
C SER A 48 14.28 -6.43 -14.56
N TYR A 49 15.52 -6.46 -14.09
CA TYR A 49 15.86 -6.29 -12.66
C TYR A 49 15.66 -4.85 -12.16
N GLN A 50 14.94 -4.01 -12.91
CA GLN A 50 14.69 -2.62 -12.53
C GLN A 50 13.53 -2.54 -11.56
N GLY A 51 13.73 -1.79 -10.47
CA GLY A 51 12.65 -1.39 -9.58
C GLY A 51 11.81 -0.31 -10.25
N VAL A 52 10.49 -0.48 -10.24
CA VAL A 52 9.53 0.48 -10.78
C VAL A 52 8.56 0.95 -9.72
N LEU A 53 7.99 2.12 -9.94
CA LEU A 53 6.88 2.63 -9.13
C LEU A 53 5.55 2.13 -9.68
N PHE A 54 4.62 1.86 -8.77
CA PHE A 54 3.28 1.36 -9.05
C PHE A 54 3.28 0.18 -10.04
N PRO A 55 4.03 -0.90 -9.75
CA PRO A 55 4.31 -1.97 -10.72
C PRO A 55 3.04 -2.54 -11.38
N HIS A 56 1.98 -2.78 -10.61
CA HIS A 56 0.72 -3.34 -11.13
C HIS A 56 -0.08 -2.35 -11.98
N LEU A 57 -0.01 -1.05 -11.65
CA LEU A 57 -0.70 -0.02 -12.44
C LEU A 57 0.04 0.24 -13.75
N THR A 58 1.37 0.32 -13.70
CA THR A 58 2.22 0.49 -14.88
C THR A 58 2.04 -0.68 -15.85
N ALA A 59 2.08 -1.92 -15.35
CA ALA A 59 1.83 -3.11 -16.16
C ALA A 59 0.43 -3.10 -16.80
N ALA A 60 -0.62 -2.81 -16.04
CA ALA A 60 -1.97 -2.73 -16.57
C ALA A 60 -2.13 -1.65 -17.65
N ILE A 61 -1.45 -0.51 -17.53
CA ILE A 61 -1.46 0.55 -18.55
C ILE A 61 -0.74 0.09 -19.82
N GLU A 62 0.39 -0.59 -19.69
CA GLU A 62 1.14 -1.13 -20.82
C GLU A 62 0.33 -2.20 -21.57
N ASP A 63 -0.33 -3.10 -20.84
CA ASP A 63 -1.24 -4.11 -21.39
C ASP A 63 -2.41 -3.46 -22.15
N ALA A 64 -3.09 -2.50 -21.52
CA ALA A 64 -4.21 -1.80 -22.13
C ALA A 64 -3.81 -1.03 -23.41
N LYS A 65 -2.58 -0.48 -23.45
CA LYS A 65 -2.04 0.19 -24.65
C LYS A 65 -1.75 -0.80 -25.78
N ARG A 66 -1.32 -2.02 -25.48
CA ARG A 66 -1.05 -3.07 -26.48
C ARG A 66 -2.32 -3.62 -27.09
N ASP A 67 -3.34 -3.84 -26.26
CA ASP A 67 -4.55 -4.51 -26.70
C ASP A 67 -5.57 -3.59 -27.39
N ASN A 68 -5.46 -2.25 -27.31
CA ASN A 68 -6.35 -1.24 -27.94
C ASN A 68 -7.87 -1.46 -27.78
N HIS A 69 -8.30 -2.40 -26.93
CA HIS A 69 -9.69 -2.73 -26.65
C HIS A 69 -10.07 -2.27 -25.23
N SER A 70 -11.35 -1.94 -25.05
CA SER A 70 -11.91 -1.50 -23.76
C SER A 70 -11.69 -2.43 -22.55
N PRO A 71 -11.57 -3.77 -22.68
CA PRO A 71 -11.37 -4.64 -21.51
C PRO A 71 -10.06 -4.40 -20.75
N GLY A 72 -8.99 -3.98 -21.42
CA GLY A 72 -7.69 -3.70 -20.77
C GLY A 72 -7.77 -2.53 -19.77
N TRP A 73 -8.62 -1.55 -20.04
CA TRP A 73 -8.83 -0.41 -19.15
C TRP A 73 -9.55 -0.77 -17.84
N ASN A 74 -10.23 -1.91 -17.76
CA ASN A 74 -10.80 -2.39 -16.51
C ASN A 74 -9.71 -2.74 -15.49
N GLN A 75 -8.62 -3.39 -15.94
CA GLN A 75 -7.48 -3.70 -15.08
C GLN A 75 -6.76 -2.43 -14.61
N VAL A 76 -6.63 -1.42 -15.48
CA VAL A 76 -6.08 -0.11 -15.09
C VAL A 76 -6.91 0.51 -13.95
N ARG A 77 -8.24 0.48 -14.07
CA ARG A 77 -9.14 1.02 -13.05
C ARG A 77 -9.03 0.25 -11.73
N GLU A 78 -8.95 -1.07 -11.80
CA GLU A 78 -8.77 -1.93 -10.65
C GLU A 78 -7.43 -1.66 -9.95
N SER A 79 -6.31 -1.68 -10.67
CA SER A 79 -4.98 -1.38 -10.12
C SER A 79 -4.91 0.02 -9.50
N LEU A 80 -5.52 1.02 -10.13
CA LEU A 80 -5.62 2.37 -9.56
C LEU A 80 -6.41 2.38 -8.26
N SER A 81 -7.51 1.62 -8.18
CA SER A 81 -8.31 1.54 -6.96
C SER A 81 -7.51 0.97 -5.78
N TYR A 82 -6.64 0.00 -6.03
CA TYR A 82 -5.75 -0.55 -5.02
C TYR A 82 -4.70 0.46 -4.55
N VAL A 83 -4.07 1.19 -5.47
CA VAL A 83 -3.10 2.25 -5.12
C VAL A 83 -3.77 3.30 -4.24
N VAL A 84 -4.94 3.80 -4.64
CA VAL A 84 -5.69 4.80 -3.87
C VAL A 84 -6.09 4.26 -2.50
N HIS A 85 -6.57 3.02 -2.44
CA HIS A 85 -6.92 2.37 -1.17
C HIS A 85 -5.72 2.24 -0.24
N ALA A 86 -4.59 1.76 -0.74
CA ALA A 86 -3.37 1.58 0.05
C ALA A 86 -2.83 2.92 0.57
N LEU A 87 -2.83 3.98 -0.24
CA LEU A 87 -2.43 5.32 0.20
C LEU A 87 -3.35 5.86 1.30
N ARG A 88 -4.67 5.65 1.19
CA ARG A 88 -5.63 6.04 2.23
C ARG A 88 -5.41 5.23 3.52
N SER A 89 -5.19 3.93 3.40
CA SER A 89 -4.92 3.05 4.54
C SER A 89 -3.62 3.45 5.25
N ALA A 90 -2.56 3.73 4.50
CA ALA A 90 -1.30 4.24 5.02
C ALA A 90 -1.46 5.58 5.76
N ALA A 91 -2.20 6.53 5.18
CA ALA A 91 -2.50 7.80 5.84
C ALA A 91 -3.29 7.59 7.14
N ASN A 92 -4.25 6.67 7.14
CA ASN A 92 -5.04 6.33 8.33
C ASN A 92 -4.18 5.71 9.44
N VAL A 93 -3.23 4.84 9.10
CA VAL A 93 -2.28 4.26 10.06
C VAL A 93 -1.43 5.33 10.72
N LEU A 94 -0.98 6.34 9.96
CA LEU A 94 -0.19 7.44 10.53
C LEU A 94 -1.05 8.37 11.40
N ASN A 95 -2.29 8.61 11.00
CA ASN A 95 -3.23 9.46 11.73
C ASN A 95 -3.85 8.78 12.96
N SER A 96 -3.76 7.46 13.11
CA SER A 96 -4.39 6.74 14.23
C SER A 96 -3.62 6.98 15.53
N THR A 97 -3.94 8.02 16.29
CA THR A 97 -3.36 8.26 17.62
C THR A 97 -4.17 7.59 18.73
N VAL A 98 -3.62 6.57 19.38
CA VAL A 98 -4.23 5.92 20.56
C VAL A 98 -4.11 6.81 21.79
N LEU A 99 -3.02 7.58 21.92
CA LEU A 99 -2.77 8.44 23.09
C LEU A 99 -3.67 9.67 23.23
N THR A 100 -4.40 10.08 22.19
CA THR A 100 -5.29 11.26 22.26
C THR A 100 -6.74 10.89 22.60
N LYS A 101 -7.09 9.60 22.63
CA LYS A 101 -8.49 9.16 22.76
C LYS A 101 -8.96 8.98 24.22
N HIS A 102 -8.06 9.08 25.20
CA HIS A 102 -8.38 8.80 26.61
C HIS A 102 -8.63 10.02 27.51
N ASP A 103 -8.63 11.25 26.97
CA ASP A 103 -8.74 12.49 27.79
C ASP A 103 -10.07 13.27 27.60
N THR A 104 -11.09 12.70 26.97
CA THR A 104 -12.43 13.30 27.00
C THR A 104 -13.29 12.62 28.06
N HIS A 105 -13.29 13.23 29.25
CA HIS A 105 -14.32 13.06 30.28
C HIS A 105 -15.71 13.45 29.77
#